data_AF-A0A0F2M379-F1
#
_entry.id   AF-A0A0F2M379-F1
#
_cell.length_a   1.000
_cell.length_b   1.000
_cell.length_c   1.000
_cell.angle_alpha   90.00
_cell.angle_beta   90.00
_cell.angle_gamma   90.00
#
_symmetry.space_group_name_H-M   'P 1'
#
loop_
_entity.id
_entity.type
_entity.pdbx_description
1 polymer ?
#
loop_
_entity_poly.entity_id
_entity_poly.type
_entity_poly.pdbx_seq_one_letter_code
_entity_poly.pdbx_strand_id
1 'polypeptide(L)'
;MATQPTSSRPRPAPAPFVIEPTAPHTHTFILLHGLGSNGEKPGRELLETGIGSDGLDLPSRFPGAKFIFPTSRRRRSMASRDP
;
A
#
# COMPACT_ATOMS: atom_id res chain seq x y z
N MET A 1 33.22 15.94 27.67
CA MET A 1 31.86 15.39 27.90
C MET A 1 31.18 15.24 26.54
N ALA A 2 31.30 14.07 25.89
CA ALA A 2 30.72 13.85 24.56
C ALA A 2 29.27 13.36 24.70
N THR A 3 28.31 14.08 24.15
CA THR A 3 26.92 13.63 24.05
C THR A 3 26.83 12.55 22.98
N GLN A 4 26.55 11.32 23.38
CA GLN A 4 26.27 10.23 22.44
C GLN A 4 24.96 10.54 21.68
N PRO A 5 24.92 10.35 20.34
CA PRO A 5 23.67 10.44 19.61
C PRO A 5 22.79 9.26 20.01
N THR A 6 21.61 9.54 20.57
CA THR A 6 20.59 8.52 20.83
C THR A 6 20.23 7.87 19.51
N SER A 7 20.55 6.59 19.32
CA SER A 7 20.16 5.82 18.15
C SER A 7 18.64 5.67 18.14
N SER A 8 17.93 6.61 17.52
CA SER A 8 16.48 6.53 17.40
C SER A 8 16.12 5.36 16.49
N ARG A 9 15.55 4.29 17.07
CA ARG A 9 15.08 3.15 16.29
C ARG A 9 14.03 3.65 15.29
N PRO A 10 14.14 3.33 13.99
CA PRO A 10 13.16 3.81 13.02
C PRO A 10 11.76 3.27 13.36
N ARG A 11 10.81 4.13 13.75
CA ARG A 11 9.39 3.76 14.05
C ARG A 11 8.82 2.87 12.96
N PRO A 12 8.22 1.70 13.26
CA PRO A 12 7.74 0.74 12.25
C PRO A 12 6.86 1.40 11.17
N ALA A 13 6.87 0.83 9.97
CA ALA A 13 5.97 1.31 8.92
C ALA A 13 4.51 1.08 9.33
N PRO A 14 3.56 1.90 8.85
CA PRO A 14 2.13 1.62 9.02
C PRO A 14 1.79 0.21 8.51
N ALA A 15 0.80 -0.42 9.13
CA ALA A 15 0.28 -1.68 8.63
C ALA A 15 -0.27 -1.49 7.20
N PRO A 16 -0.02 -2.45 6.29
CA PRO A 16 -0.63 -2.41 4.97
C PRO A 16 -2.14 -2.61 5.07
N PHE A 17 -2.88 -2.06 4.11
CA PHE A 17 -4.27 -2.46 3.91
C PHE A 17 -4.28 -3.74 3.08
N VAL A 18 -4.93 -4.79 3.59
CA VAL A 18 -4.93 -6.12 2.98
C VAL A 18 -6.36 -6.59 2.79
N ILE A 19 -6.63 -7.13 1.61
CA ILE A 19 -7.86 -7.86 1.31
C ILE A 19 -7.46 -9.31 1.02
N GLU A 20 -8.01 -10.20 1.84
CA GLU A 20 -7.75 -11.63 1.77
C GLU A 20 -8.53 -12.28 0.62
N PRO A 21 -7.98 -13.35 0.02
CA PRO A 21 -8.66 -14.09 -1.03
C PRO A 21 -9.91 -14.80 -0.47
N THR A 22 -10.90 -15.00 -1.32
CA THR A 22 -12.15 -15.73 -0.99
C THR A 22 -12.07 -17.23 -1.34
N ALA A 23 -11.06 -17.63 -2.12
CA ALA A 23 -10.73 -19.00 -2.47
C ALA A 23 -9.27 -19.31 -2.06
N PRO A 24 -8.78 -20.57 -2.22
CA PRO A 24 -7.38 -20.90 -1.93
C PRO A 24 -6.41 -19.91 -2.59
N HIS A 25 -5.46 -19.42 -1.79
CA HIS A 25 -4.53 -18.38 -2.20
C HIS A 25 -3.64 -18.87 -3.34
N THR A 26 -3.63 -18.12 -4.44
CA THR A 26 -2.86 -18.45 -5.65
C THR A 26 -2.01 -17.28 -6.12
N HIS A 27 -2.49 -16.05 -5.93
CA HIS A 27 -1.84 -14.84 -6.44
C HIS A 27 -1.82 -13.73 -5.39
N THR A 28 -0.82 -12.85 -5.46
CA THR A 28 -0.78 -11.64 -4.65
C THR A 28 -0.54 -10.43 -5.54
N PHE A 29 -1.41 -9.44 -5.43
CA PHE A 29 -1.24 -8.14 -6.05
C PHE A 29 -0.75 -7.14 -5.01
N ILE A 30 0.35 -6.46 -5.32
CA ILE A 30 0.89 -5.36 -4.51
C ILE A 30 0.64 -4.07 -5.26
N LEU A 31 -0.22 -3.21 -4.71
CA LEU A 31 -0.74 -2.02 -5.38
C LEU A 31 -0.30 -0.77 -4.65
N LEU A 32 0.46 0.08 -5.33
CA LEU A 32 1.05 1.29 -4.76
C LEU A 32 0.14 2.50 -4.95
N HIS A 33 0.05 3.34 -3.93
CA HIS A 33 -0.71 4.59 -3.97
C HIS A 33 0.19 5.77 -4.37
N GLY A 34 -0.43 6.87 -4.83
CA GLY A 34 0.27 8.13 -5.13
C GLY A 34 0.83 8.85 -3.90
N LEU A 35 1.64 9.90 -4.15
CA LEU A 35 2.28 10.71 -3.09
C LEU A 35 1.24 11.30 -2.13
N GLY A 36 1.51 11.22 -0.82
CA GLY A 36 0.67 11.83 0.21
C GLY A 36 -0.61 11.05 0.58
N SER A 37 -0.96 10.00 -0.17
CA SER A 37 -2.09 9.11 0.11
C SER A 37 -1.72 7.95 1.04
N ASN A 38 -2.68 7.08 1.31
CA ASN A 38 -2.49 5.73 1.88
C ASN A 38 -3.14 4.69 0.96
N GLY A 39 -2.93 3.41 1.29
CA GLY A 39 -3.44 2.31 0.48
C GLY A 39 -4.95 2.04 0.59
N GLU A 40 -5.61 2.53 1.63
CA GLU A 40 -6.94 2.06 2.02
C GLU A 40 -8.06 2.61 1.13
N LYS A 41 -8.17 3.93 1.01
CA LYS A 41 -9.21 4.56 0.19
C LYS A 41 -9.09 4.21 -1.31
N PRO A 42 -7.95 4.44 -1.99
CA PRO A 42 -7.82 4.05 -3.38
C PRO A 42 -7.92 2.54 -3.59
N GLY A 43 -7.55 1.74 -2.58
CA GLY A 43 -7.65 0.29 -2.65
C GLY A 43 -9.09 -0.21 -2.63
N ARG A 44 -9.96 0.33 -1.77
CA ARG A 44 -11.39 0.01 -1.80
C ARG A 44 -12.04 0.46 -3.10
N GLU A 45 -11.79 1.72 -3.49
CA GLU A 45 -12.39 2.29 -4.70
C GLU A 45 -12.02 1.48 -5.95
N LEU A 46 -10.76 1.09 -6.11
CA LEU A 46 -10.31 0.26 -7.23
C LEU A 46 -11.03 -1.09 -7.27
N LEU A 47 -11.31 -1.70 -6.12
CA LEU A 47 -11.92 -3.04 -6.07
C LEU A 47 -13.45 -2.99 -6.17
N GLU A 48 -14.07 -1.90 -5.72
CA GLU A 48 -15.52 -1.69 -5.81
C GLU A 48 -15.95 -1.15 -7.18
N THR A 49 -15.10 -0.35 -7.84
CA THR A 49 -15.43 0.32 -9.10
C THR A 49 -14.65 -0.21 -10.30
N GLY A 50 -13.58 -0.98 -10.08
CA GLY A 50 -12.77 -1.58 -11.13
C GLY A 50 -13.48 -2.75 -11.78
N ILE A 51 -14.37 -2.44 -12.71
CA ILE A 51 -15.12 -3.42 -13.51
C ILE A 51 -14.35 -3.69 -14.80
N GLY A 52 -14.02 -4.96 -15.04
CA GLY A 52 -13.39 -5.42 -16.27
C GLY A 52 -14.32 -5.30 -17.49
N SER A 53 -13.77 -5.47 -18.69
CA SER A 53 -14.57 -5.52 -19.92
C SER A 53 -15.58 -6.67 -19.95
N ASP A 54 -15.38 -7.67 -19.10
CA ASP A 54 -16.29 -8.81 -18.87
C ASP A 54 -17.38 -8.51 -17.83
N GLY A 55 -17.43 -7.29 -17.27
CA GLY A 55 -18.45 -6.85 -16.32
C GLY A 55 -18.23 -7.33 -14.88
N LEU A 56 -17.11 -8.00 -14.59
CA LEU A 56 -16.77 -8.48 -13.26
C LEU A 56 -15.86 -7.49 -12.53
N ASP A 57 -16.04 -7.38 -11.21
CA ASP A 57 -15.07 -6.69 -10.37
C ASP A 57 -13.77 -7.53 -10.20
N LEU A 58 -12.69 -6.85 -9.79
CA LEU A 58 -11.39 -7.48 -9.60
C LEU A 58 -11.41 -8.67 -8.61
N PRO A 59 -12.02 -8.55 -7.41
CA PRO A 59 -12.09 -9.68 -6.47
C PRO A 59 -12.84 -10.89 -7.03
N SER A 60 -13.94 -10.67 -7.74
CA SER A 60 -14.72 -11.75 -8.36
C SER A 60 -13.96 -12.41 -9.50
N ARG A 61 -13.18 -11.62 -10.25
CA ARG A 61 -12.37 -12.14 -11.36
C ARG A 61 -11.18 -12.97 -10.88
N PHE A 62 -10.67 -12.69 -9.68
CA PHE A 62 -9.51 -13.34 -9.07
C PHE A 62 -9.80 -13.81 -7.63
N PRO A 63 -10.65 -14.82 -7.43
CA PRO A 63 -11.09 -15.23 -6.09
C PRO A 63 -9.95 -15.77 -5.21
N GLY A 64 -8.87 -16.29 -5.81
CA GLY A 64 -7.67 -16.73 -5.11
C GLY A 64 -6.62 -15.63 -4.88
N ALA A 65 -6.92 -14.37 -5.21
CA ALA A 65 -5.97 -13.28 -5.10
C ALA A 65 -6.05 -12.52 -3.78
N LYS A 66 -4.88 -12.29 -3.18
CA LYS A 66 -4.69 -11.36 -2.06
C LYS A 66 -4.29 -9.99 -2.61
N PHE A 67 -4.95 -8.93 -2.19
CA PHE A 67 -4.60 -7.55 -2.57
C PHE A 67 -3.96 -6.85 -1.39
N ILE A 68 -2.76 -6.29 -1.60
CA ILE A 68 -1.98 -5.61 -0.57
C ILE A 68 -1.67 -4.20 -1.03
N PHE A 69 -2.06 -3.22 -0.21
CA PHE A 69 -1.78 -1.81 -0.41
C PHE A 69 -0.84 -1.33 0.70
N PRO A 70 0.48 -1.38 0.49
CA PRO A 70 1.45 -0.93 1.47
C PRO A 70 1.38 0.59 1.63
N THR A 71 1.53 1.07 2.87
CA THR A 71 1.62 2.50 3.16
C THR A 71 3.04 2.82 3.62
N SER A 72 3.71 3.70 2.87
CA SER A 72 5.08 4.12 3.21
C SER A 72 5.10 5.08 4.40
N ARG A 73 6.24 5.15 5.11
CA ARG A 73 6.42 6.15 6.17
C ARG A 73 6.46 7.53 5.55
N ARG A 74 5.73 8.50 6.13
CA ARG A 74 5.94 9.91 5.83
C ARG A 74 7.40 10.27 6.15
N ARG A 75 8.15 10.67 5.12
CA ARG A 75 9.49 11.23 5.25
C ARG A 75 9.44 12.69 4.78
N ARG A 76 10.25 13.55 5.38
CA ARG A 76 10.45 14.91 4.83
C ARG A 76 11.08 14.75 3.45
N SER A 77 10.47 15.35 2.43
CA SER A 77 11.15 15.50 1.15
C SER A 77 12.35 16.42 1.38
N MET A 78 13.53 15.98 0.96
CA MET A 78 14.63 16.91 0.74
C MET A 78 14.42 17.46 -0.66
N ALA A 79 13.93 18.69 -0.77
CA ALA A 79 14.10 19.44 -1.99
C ALA A 79 15.62 19.64 -2.16
N SER A 80 16.20 19.09 -3.22
CA SER A 80 17.53 19.55 -3.64
C SER A 80 17.37 21.03 -3.95
N ARG A 81 18.03 21.88 -3.17
CA ARG A 81 18.25 23.25 -3.61
C ARG A 81 19.15 23.12 -4.84
N ASP A 82 18.62 23.43 -6.00
CA ASP A 82 19.48 23.65 -7.17
C ASP A 82 20.45 24.80 -6.84
N PRO A 83 21.72 24.68 -7.26
CA PRO A 83 22.78 25.64 -6.95
C PRO A 83 22.53 27.04 -7.53
#